data_AF-A0A954IIW5-F1
#
_entry.id   AF-A0A954IIW5-F1
#
_cell.length_a   1.000
_cell.length_b   1.000
_cell.length_c   1.000
_cell.angle_alpha   90.00
_cell.angle_beta   90.00
_cell.angle_gamma   90.00
#
_symmetry.space_group_name_H-M   'P 1'
#
loop_
_entity.id
_entity.type
_entity.pdbx_description
1 polymer ?
#
loop_
_entity_poly.entity_id
_entity_poly.type
_entity_poly.pdbx_seq_one_letter_code
_entity_poly.pdbx_strand_id
1 'polypeptide(L)'
;RVTVDLSCPVRPGDGVVFEGDRLANAEQGGRVYQVFTHGRQVSEAHAGQIADLAFDRRSVDLQKLATGLQVWKTDDPQLNRRLRESWAGADPRRRVALQLRVKAHVGSVLEIEGKADNGAVCNVVSDQKLEVAKRHPADESLLSTQLGRLGGTVYRLTHLVADFCGAPMIPHSVLGQLRRQMVEQLAASVPVPKRAISNDSVLAQLRSRMPPTEFSRQDPSLTVLCRNLDQLKATGNIGAQTIITDFADIREYREAVRWGNETGVEVAVATPRIQKPGEVGIFRAIARLQPSAVLVRNLSGIRFFRDAGIKSIGDFSLNVTNELTAEFLMGLGLRSVAASYDMNRDQLLNLAHVIPAQWLDVVIHQHMPMFHMEHCVFCAVLSPGTNKSNCGRPCDHHQVELRDRAGIEHPLTADVGCRNTLFNAIPQSGAELVPELLNCGIRSFRVELLRESPEELRRIVELYRQLIDGHISGTSVWKSLNAMNRVGITRGTLEHFTTL
;
A
#
# COMPACT_ATOMS: atom_id res chain seq x y z
N ARG A 1 22.95 -31.28 17.48
CA ARG A 1 23.44 -29.89 17.35
C ARG A 1 23.58 -29.60 15.86
N VAL A 2 23.47 -28.36 15.45
CA VAL A 2 23.68 -27.94 14.06
C VAL A 2 24.88 -27.01 14.03
N THR A 3 25.88 -27.32 13.23
CA THR A 3 27.05 -26.46 13.03
C THR A 3 26.73 -25.42 11.96
N VAL A 4 26.96 -24.14 12.28
CA VAL A 4 26.59 -23.03 11.42
C VAL A 4 27.71 -22.01 11.33
N ASP A 5 27.95 -21.48 10.13
CA ASP A 5 28.80 -20.32 9.91
C ASP A 5 27.99 -19.03 10.12
N LEU A 6 28.40 -18.21 11.09
CA LEU A 6 27.60 -17.09 11.56
C LEU A 6 27.93 -15.78 10.84
N SER A 7 26.93 -15.16 10.20
CA SER A 7 27.03 -13.78 9.69
C SER A 7 26.65 -12.71 10.74
N CYS A 8 26.04 -13.12 11.85
CA CYS A 8 25.64 -12.26 12.96
C CYS A 8 25.76 -12.99 14.31
N PRO A 9 25.83 -12.28 15.45
CA PRO A 9 25.92 -12.93 16.75
C PRO A 9 24.68 -13.74 17.13
N VAL A 10 24.89 -14.90 17.76
CA VAL A 10 23.83 -15.80 18.24
C VAL A 10 24.05 -16.16 19.71
N ARG A 11 22.98 -16.12 20.50
CA ARG A 11 22.96 -16.40 21.93
C ARG A 11 21.92 -17.47 22.28
N PRO A 12 22.07 -18.17 23.42
CA PRO A 12 20.97 -18.93 24.00
C PRO A 12 19.72 -18.03 24.18
N GLY A 13 18.58 -18.50 23.69
CA GLY A 13 17.29 -17.81 23.67
C GLY A 13 16.92 -17.21 22.30
N ASP A 14 17.88 -17.03 21.39
CA ASP A 14 17.59 -16.50 20.05
C ASP A 14 16.69 -17.44 19.26
N GLY A 15 15.79 -16.86 18.46
CA GLY A 15 14.96 -17.59 17.50
C GLY A 15 15.68 -17.71 16.17
N VAL A 16 15.70 -18.91 15.60
CA VAL A 16 16.26 -19.15 14.27
C VAL A 16 15.30 -20.00 13.45
N VAL A 17 15.35 -19.83 12.12
CA VAL A 17 14.67 -20.68 11.15
C VAL A 17 15.66 -21.10 10.07
N PHE A 18 15.62 -22.37 9.69
CA PHE A 18 16.38 -22.93 8.58
C PHE A 18 15.58 -22.78 7.30
N GLU A 19 16.29 -22.46 6.22
CA GLU A 19 15.74 -22.35 4.87
C GLU A 19 14.95 -23.60 4.49
N GLY A 20 13.75 -23.37 3.96
CA GLY A 20 12.84 -24.40 3.51
C GLY A 20 11.75 -23.79 2.64
N ASP A 21 11.00 -24.62 1.93
CA ASP A 21 9.84 -24.13 1.17
C ASP A 21 8.74 -23.69 2.14
N ARG A 22 8.62 -22.37 2.29
CA ARG A 22 7.61 -21.72 3.13
C ARG A 22 6.18 -22.05 2.70
N LEU A 23 5.93 -22.26 1.41
CA LEU A 23 4.60 -22.61 0.89
C LEU A 23 4.23 -24.06 1.21
N ALA A 24 5.23 -24.94 1.30
CA ALA A 24 5.07 -26.33 1.72
C ALA A 24 5.15 -26.51 3.25
N ASN A 25 5.28 -25.42 4.03
CA ASN A 25 5.50 -25.44 5.47
C ASN A 25 6.70 -26.32 5.88
N ALA A 26 7.74 -26.34 5.03
CA ALA A 26 8.95 -27.14 5.21
C ALA A 26 10.05 -26.41 6.00
N GLU A 27 9.86 -25.12 6.31
CA GLU A 27 10.74 -24.36 7.20
C GLU A 27 10.68 -24.93 8.62
N GLN A 28 11.85 -25.15 9.21
CA GLN A 28 11.97 -25.59 10.60
C GLN A 28 12.71 -24.53 11.40
N GLY A 29 12.23 -24.23 12.59
CA GLY A 29 12.81 -23.19 13.41
C GLY A 29 12.49 -23.37 14.87
N GLY A 30 13.35 -22.83 15.72
CA GLY A 30 13.23 -23.00 17.15
C GLY A 30 14.12 -22.03 17.92
N ARG A 31 14.02 -22.12 19.24
CA ARG A 31 14.89 -21.39 20.16
C ARG A 31 16.22 -22.11 20.28
N VAL A 32 17.31 -21.37 20.12
CA VAL A 32 18.64 -21.85 20.44
C VAL A 32 18.73 -22.01 21.96
N TYR A 33 18.93 -23.23 22.45
CA TYR A 33 19.01 -23.51 23.88
C TYR A 33 20.44 -23.38 24.42
N GLN A 34 21.42 -23.80 23.62
CA GLN A 34 22.84 -23.66 23.95
C GLN A 34 23.63 -23.37 22.67
N VAL A 35 24.72 -22.62 22.82
CA VAL A 35 25.66 -22.30 21.75
C VAL A 35 27.03 -22.84 22.16
N PHE A 36 27.74 -23.48 21.24
CA PHE A 36 29.10 -23.95 21.45
C PHE A 36 30.03 -23.41 20.38
N THR A 37 31.25 -23.06 20.77
CA THR A 37 32.35 -22.74 19.84
C THR A 37 33.56 -23.56 20.26
N HIS A 38 34.24 -24.20 19.30
CA HIS A 38 35.37 -25.10 19.59
C HIS A 38 35.05 -26.15 20.67
N GLY A 39 33.84 -26.70 20.64
CA GLY A 39 33.37 -27.72 21.58
C GLY A 39 33.03 -27.24 23.00
N ARG A 40 33.23 -25.95 23.32
CA ARG A 40 32.90 -25.36 24.64
C ARG A 40 31.61 -24.55 24.56
N GLN A 41 30.77 -24.66 25.58
CA GLN A 41 29.55 -23.87 25.67
C GLN A 41 29.91 -22.40 25.93
N VAL A 42 29.27 -21.51 25.18
CA VAL A 42 29.45 -20.05 25.29
C VAL A 42 28.12 -19.36 25.50
N SER A 43 28.17 -18.16 26.09
CA SER A 43 27.00 -17.29 26.25
C SER A 43 26.65 -16.51 24.98
N GLU A 44 27.61 -16.37 24.05
CA GLU A 44 27.46 -15.75 22.75
C GLU A 44 28.49 -16.33 21.78
N ALA A 45 28.07 -16.59 20.54
CA ALA A 45 28.98 -16.76 19.41
C ALA A 45 28.88 -15.52 18.51
N HIS A 46 30.02 -15.04 18.02
CA HIS A 46 30.12 -13.80 17.25
C HIS A 46 30.05 -14.05 15.73
N ALA A 47 29.79 -13.00 14.97
CA ALA A 47 29.87 -13.04 13.51
C ALA A 47 31.28 -13.44 13.05
N GLY A 48 31.37 -14.23 11.98
CA GLY A 48 32.59 -14.81 11.43
C GLY A 48 33.08 -16.06 12.16
N GLN A 49 32.33 -16.57 13.15
CA GLN A 49 32.65 -17.81 13.85
C GLN A 49 31.77 -18.97 13.40
N ILE A 50 32.33 -20.18 13.46
CA ILE A 50 31.57 -21.41 13.36
C ILE A 50 31.06 -21.78 14.75
N ALA A 51 29.75 -21.99 14.88
CA ALA A 51 29.11 -22.33 16.15
C ALA A 51 28.20 -23.55 16.02
N ASP A 52 28.19 -24.40 17.06
CA ASP A 52 27.21 -25.48 17.19
C ASP A 52 26.01 -24.98 17.99
N LEU A 53 24.84 -24.99 17.36
CA LEU A 53 23.57 -24.62 17.97
C LEU A 53 22.86 -25.88 18.48
N ALA A 54 22.44 -25.87 19.74
CA ALA A 54 21.60 -26.90 20.33
C ALA A 54 20.17 -26.37 20.50
N PHE A 55 19.19 -27.23 20.24
CA PHE A 55 17.78 -26.92 20.25
C PHE A 55 17.05 -27.85 21.23
N ASP A 56 15.83 -27.48 21.63
CA ASP A 56 14.96 -28.41 22.37
C ASP A 56 14.58 -29.60 21.47
N ARG A 57 14.40 -30.79 22.07
CA ARG A 57 14.22 -32.08 21.38
C ARG A 57 13.05 -32.12 20.40
N ARG A 58 12.04 -31.25 20.57
CA ARG A 58 10.85 -31.21 19.70
C ARG A 58 10.81 -30.02 18.75
N SER A 59 11.78 -29.11 18.84
CA SER A 59 11.74 -27.84 18.11
C SER A 59 12.32 -27.91 16.70
N VAL A 60 13.31 -28.78 16.46
CA VAL A 60 13.95 -28.95 15.15
C VAL A 60 14.26 -30.42 14.93
N ASP A 61 13.76 -31.00 13.83
CA ASP A 61 14.08 -32.36 13.41
C ASP A 61 15.41 -32.35 12.64
N LEU A 62 16.49 -32.63 13.37
CA LEU A 62 17.85 -32.58 12.85
C LEU A 62 18.10 -33.58 11.70
N GLN A 63 17.32 -34.65 11.59
CA GLN A 63 17.46 -35.64 10.52
C GLN A 63 16.96 -35.11 9.17
N LYS A 64 16.12 -34.07 9.19
CA LYS A 64 15.56 -33.44 7.98
C LYS A 64 16.36 -32.22 7.50
N LEU A 65 17.42 -31.84 8.20
CA LEU A 65 18.28 -30.73 7.78
C LEU A 65 19.36 -31.23 6.83
N ALA A 66 19.51 -30.52 5.70
CA ALA A 66 20.59 -30.75 4.75
C ALA A 66 21.75 -29.77 4.99
N THR A 67 22.97 -30.18 4.68
CA THR A 67 24.14 -29.28 4.70
C THR A 67 24.01 -28.23 3.60
N GLY A 68 24.32 -26.97 3.94
CA GLY A 68 24.29 -25.84 3.00
C GLY A 68 23.04 -24.97 3.07
N LEU A 69 22.04 -25.35 3.88
CA LEU A 69 20.87 -24.52 4.14
C LEU A 69 21.25 -23.19 4.80
N GLN A 70 20.62 -22.10 4.37
CA GLN A 70 20.72 -20.83 5.08
C GLN A 70 19.97 -20.90 6.41
N VAL A 71 20.48 -20.21 7.43
CA VAL A 71 19.77 -19.98 8.68
C VAL A 71 19.50 -18.49 8.84
N TRP A 72 18.29 -18.16 9.29
CA TRP A 72 17.89 -16.79 9.56
C TRP A 72 17.61 -16.64 11.04
N LYS A 73 18.20 -15.61 11.66
CA LYS A 73 17.84 -15.19 13.01
C LYS A 73 16.50 -14.45 12.95
N THR A 74 15.45 -15.06 13.48
CA THR A 74 14.07 -14.57 13.42
C THR A 74 13.68 -13.75 14.62
N ASP A 75 14.37 -13.93 15.76
CA ASP A 75 14.07 -13.21 16.98
C ASP A 75 15.29 -13.09 17.91
N ASP A 76 15.45 -11.93 18.53
CA ASP A 76 16.51 -11.63 19.49
C ASP A 76 15.88 -11.02 20.76
N PRO A 77 15.67 -11.81 21.81
CA PRO A 77 15.04 -11.34 23.04
C PRO A 77 15.78 -10.18 23.71
N GLN A 78 17.10 -10.10 23.57
CA GLN A 78 17.88 -9.02 24.18
C GLN A 78 17.75 -7.72 23.39
N LEU A 79 17.77 -7.78 22.06
CA LEU A 79 17.46 -6.64 21.21
C LEU A 79 16.03 -6.15 21.47
N ASN A 80 15.06 -7.05 21.52
CA ASN A 80 13.67 -6.70 21.83
C ASN A 80 13.53 -6.03 23.20
N ARG A 81 14.23 -6.55 24.22
CA ARG A 81 14.28 -5.92 25.54
C ARG A 81 14.87 -4.51 25.47
N ARG A 82 16.02 -4.33 24.80
CA ARG A 82 16.66 -3.02 24.60
C ARG A 82 15.78 -2.03 23.84
N LEU A 83 15.04 -2.51 22.84
CA LEU A 83 14.07 -1.75 22.06
C LEU A 83 12.86 -1.37 22.91
N ARG A 84 12.33 -2.28 23.73
CA ARG A 84 11.26 -1.96 24.70
C ARG A 84 11.71 -0.92 25.72
N GLU A 85 12.92 -1.08 26.27
CA GLU A 85 13.55 -0.08 27.15
C GLU A 85 13.75 1.28 26.44
N SER A 86 13.56 1.37 25.12
CA SER A 86 13.66 2.64 24.37
C SER A 86 12.44 3.53 24.42
N TRP A 87 11.28 2.96 24.72
CA TRP A 87 10.02 3.70 24.75
C TRP A 87 9.16 3.39 25.98
N ALA A 88 9.43 2.29 26.72
CA ALA A 88 8.67 1.89 27.89
C ALA A 88 9.22 2.45 29.22
N GLY A 89 10.37 3.13 29.20
CA GLY A 89 10.94 3.78 30.38
C GLY A 89 10.17 5.04 30.76
N ALA A 90 10.06 5.32 32.07
CA ALA A 90 9.44 6.55 32.57
C ALA A 90 10.24 7.83 32.23
N ASP A 91 11.53 7.68 31.95
CA ASP A 91 12.42 8.77 31.57
C ASP A 91 12.54 8.91 30.05
N PRO A 92 12.38 10.14 29.51
CA PRO A 92 12.66 10.41 28.11
C PRO A 92 14.12 10.12 27.76
N ARG A 93 14.38 9.32 26.71
CA ARG A 93 15.75 9.02 26.25
C ARG A 93 16.45 10.24 25.66
N ARG A 94 15.72 11.06 24.88
CA ARG A 94 16.26 12.32 24.36
C ARG A 94 15.96 13.43 25.36
N ARG A 95 16.97 13.79 26.15
CA ARG A 95 16.89 14.92 27.07
C ARG A 95 17.40 16.21 26.41
N VAL A 96 16.74 17.31 26.73
CA VAL A 96 17.07 18.68 26.36
C VAL A 96 17.99 19.24 27.45
N ALA A 97 19.12 19.82 27.06
CA ALA A 97 20.01 20.47 28.03
C ALA A 97 19.31 21.67 28.67
N LEU A 98 19.45 21.79 29.98
CA LEU A 98 18.91 22.89 30.78
C LEU A 98 20.07 23.58 31.49
N GLN A 99 20.11 24.90 31.35
CA GLN A 99 21.05 25.77 32.05
C GLN A 99 20.28 26.59 33.07
N LEU A 100 20.80 26.68 34.30
CA LEU A 100 20.20 27.43 35.39
C LEU A 100 21.11 28.56 35.87
N ARG A 101 20.52 29.70 36.24
CA ARG A 101 21.15 30.77 36.99
C ARG A 101 20.37 30.98 38.28
N VAL A 102 21.05 30.93 39.40
CA VAL A 102 20.45 31.02 40.74
C VAL A 102 21.01 32.23 41.47
N LYS A 103 20.15 33.09 42.03
CA LYS A 103 20.56 34.16 42.94
C LYS A 103 20.05 33.85 44.34
N ALA A 104 20.98 33.73 45.27
CA ALA A 104 20.70 33.37 46.66
C ALA A 104 21.40 34.37 47.60
N HIS A 105 20.70 35.46 47.91
CA HIS A 105 21.21 36.51 48.80
C HIS A 105 20.40 36.53 50.09
N VAL A 106 21.08 36.58 51.24
CA VAL A 106 20.41 36.73 52.55
C VAL A 106 19.58 38.01 52.58
N GLY A 107 18.37 37.91 53.13
CA GLY A 107 17.38 38.99 53.20
C GLY A 107 16.55 39.17 51.92
N SER A 108 16.88 38.45 50.85
CA SER A 108 16.16 38.44 49.57
C SER A 108 15.52 37.07 49.30
N VAL A 109 14.62 37.01 48.32
CA VAL A 109 14.06 35.73 47.84
C VAL A 109 15.08 34.96 47.01
N LEU A 110 14.94 33.64 46.93
CA LEU A 110 15.70 32.79 46.03
C LEU A 110 15.13 32.93 44.61
N GLU A 111 15.94 33.32 43.64
CA GLU A 111 15.53 33.43 42.24
C GLU A 111 16.23 32.35 41.41
N ILE A 112 15.47 31.67 40.53
CA ILE A 112 15.99 30.67 39.59
C ILE A 112 15.49 30.98 38.19
N GLU A 113 16.42 31.37 37.33
CA GLU A 113 16.20 31.52 35.90
C GLU A 113 16.71 30.28 35.17
N GLY A 114 15.94 29.78 34.20
CA GLY A 114 16.31 28.60 33.42
C GLY A 114 16.09 28.78 31.93
N LYS A 115 17.00 28.23 31.13
CA LYS A 115 16.92 28.19 29.67
C LYS A 115 17.30 26.81 29.15
N ALA A 116 16.43 26.24 28.33
CA ALA A 116 16.62 24.94 27.70
C ALA A 116 16.91 25.06 26.20
N ASP A 117 17.63 24.09 25.63
CA ASP A 117 18.03 24.10 24.21
C ASP A 117 16.85 24.07 23.22
N ASN A 118 15.68 23.59 23.66
CA ASN A 118 14.45 23.62 22.86
C ASN A 118 13.79 25.01 22.83
N GLY A 119 14.43 26.03 23.43
CA GLY A 119 13.93 27.40 23.52
C GLY A 119 13.00 27.66 24.70
N ALA A 120 12.69 26.65 25.53
CA ALA A 120 11.91 26.85 26.74
C ALA A 120 12.69 27.68 27.78
N VAL A 121 11.96 28.52 28.51
CA VAL A 121 12.48 29.39 29.56
C VAL A 121 11.61 29.35 30.81
N CYS A 122 12.20 29.63 31.97
CA CYS A 122 11.46 29.78 33.23
C CYS A 122 12.12 30.83 34.12
N ASN A 123 11.31 31.43 34.99
CA ASN A 123 11.76 32.27 36.08
C ASN A 123 10.88 32.01 37.31
N VAL A 124 11.45 31.40 38.34
CA VAL A 124 10.74 31.03 39.57
C VAL A 124 11.42 31.67 40.78
N VAL A 125 10.62 32.12 41.74
CA VAL A 125 11.10 32.79 42.95
C VAL A 125 10.50 32.16 44.21
N SER A 126 11.24 32.13 45.31
CA SER A 126 10.69 31.63 46.59
C SER A 126 9.74 32.62 47.24
N ASP A 127 8.75 32.10 47.96
CA ASP A 127 7.79 32.91 48.73
C ASP A 127 8.38 33.51 50.02
N GLN A 128 9.55 33.01 50.44
CA GLN A 128 10.22 33.39 51.69
C GLN A 128 11.59 33.99 51.41
N LYS A 129 12.02 34.91 52.27
CA LYS A 129 13.37 35.49 52.27
C LYS A 129 14.38 34.50 52.86
N LEU A 130 15.59 34.51 52.31
CA LEU A 130 16.69 33.67 52.78
C LEU A 130 17.28 34.23 54.07
N GLU A 131 17.49 33.37 55.05
CA GLU A 131 18.16 33.71 56.31
C GLU A 131 19.64 33.29 56.27
N VAL A 132 20.47 33.83 57.17
CA VAL A 132 21.87 33.39 57.33
C VAL A 132 21.90 31.95 57.84
N ALA A 133 22.71 31.10 57.23
CA ALA A 133 22.86 29.72 57.66
C ALA A 133 23.56 29.62 59.02
N LYS A 134 22.91 28.92 59.96
CA LYS A 134 23.48 28.60 61.28
C LYS A 134 24.49 27.46 61.21
N ARG A 135 24.30 26.51 60.28
CA ARG A 135 25.19 25.38 59.97
C ARG A 135 25.03 25.03 58.48
N HIS A 136 26.13 24.74 57.81
CA HIS A 136 26.20 24.38 56.37
C HIS A 136 25.48 25.37 55.44
N PRO A 137 26.15 26.48 55.05
CA PRO A 137 25.60 27.40 54.07
C PRO A 137 25.35 26.70 52.73
N ALA A 138 24.35 27.17 51.99
CA ALA A 138 24.08 26.64 50.66
C ALA A 138 25.29 26.90 49.74
N ASP A 139 25.65 25.88 48.97
CA ASP A 139 26.68 25.94 47.96
C ASP A 139 26.13 25.49 46.60
N GLU A 140 26.94 25.63 45.55
CA GLU A 140 26.55 25.29 44.19
C GLU A 140 26.28 23.77 44.03
N SER A 141 26.99 22.93 44.78
CA SER A 141 26.84 21.47 44.78
C SER A 141 25.45 21.05 45.27
N LEU A 142 24.96 21.67 46.35
CA LEU A 142 23.61 21.47 46.87
C LEU A 142 22.56 21.84 45.82
N LEU A 143 22.70 23.00 45.18
CA LEU A 143 21.76 23.47 44.16
C LEU A 143 21.74 22.55 42.93
N SER A 144 22.92 22.17 42.42
CA SER A 144 23.06 21.25 41.29
C SER A 144 22.42 19.89 41.61
N THR A 145 22.65 19.37 42.82
CA THR A 145 22.09 18.08 43.26
C THR A 145 20.57 18.13 43.42
N GLN A 146 20.00 19.19 44.00
CA GLN A 146 18.57 19.26 44.28
C GLN A 146 17.76 19.65 43.03
N LEU A 147 18.20 20.67 42.28
CA LEU A 147 17.53 21.15 41.08
C LEU A 147 17.75 20.21 39.88
N GLY A 148 18.86 19.48 39.85
CA GLY A 148 19.18 18.50 38.80
C GLY A 148 18.38 17.19 38.84
N ARG A 149 17.56 16.97 39.88
CA ARG A 149 16.66 15.80 40.00
C ARG A 149 15.47 15.92 39.05
N LEU A 150 15.71 15.85 37.74
CA LEU A 150 14.73 16.07 36.68
C LEU A 150 14.23 14.76 36.06
N GLY A 151 14.16 13.70 36.86
CA GLY A 151 13.57 12.41 36.46
C GLY A 151 12.09 12.57 36.06
N GLY A 152 11.65 11.82 35.06
CA GLY A 152 10.33 11.93 34.44
C GLY A 152 10.13 13.12 33.52
N THR A 153 11.13 14.00 33.37
CA THR A 153 11.05 15.18 32.49
C THR A 153 11.98 15.05 31.29
N VAL A 154 11.69 15.82 30.23
CA VAL A 154 12.56 15.89 29.05
C VAL A 154 13.85 16.67 29.30
N TYR A 155 14.07 17.22 30.50
CA TYR A 155 15.21 18.09 30.78
C TYR A 155 16.36 17.35 31.46
N ARG A 156 17.58 17.82 31.22
CA ARG A 156 18.81 17.44 31.95
C ARG A 156 19.59 18.69 32.30
N LEU A 157 19.85 18.90 33.58
CA LEU A 157 20.71 19.99 34.04
C LEU A 157 22.14 19.75 33.52
N THR A 158 22.65 20.67 32.70
CA THR A 158 24.02 20.61 32.17
C THR A 158 24.93 21.68 32.74
N HIS A 159 24.36 22.81 33.17
CA HIS A 159 25.11 23.92 33.72
C HIS A 159 24.27 24.66 34.76
N LEU A 160 24.89 25.06 35.86
CA LEU A 160 24.28 25.89 36.90
C LEU A 160 25.30 26.94 37.32
N VAL A 161 24.89 28.20 37.42
CA VAL A 161 25.70 29.28 38.01
C VAL A 161 24.93 29.85 39.18
N ALA A 162 25.57 29.91 40.35
CA ALA A 162 24.97 30.45 41.55
C ALA A 162 25.70 31.70 42.03
N ASP A 163 24.94 32.75 42.33
CA ASP A 163 25.43 33.96 42.98
C ASP A 163 24.97 33.96 44.44
N PHE A 164 25.93 33.89 45.37
CA PHE A 164 25.69 33.79 46.79
C PHE A 164 26.16 35.05 47.52
N CYS A 165 25.30 35.60 48.39
CA CYS A 165 25.67 36.69 49.29
C CYS A 165 25.16 36.43 50.71
N GLY A 166 26.04 36.54 51.72
CA GLY A 166 25.69 36.44 53.13
C GLY A 166 25.54 35.01 53.68
N ALA A 167 26.00 33.98 52.96
CA ALA A 167 25.94 32.57 53.38
C ALA A 167 24.50 32.08 53.68
N PRO A 168 23.60 32.06 52.66
CA PRO A 168 22.19 31.80 52.86
C PRO A 168 21.87 30.35 53.25
N MET A 169 20.83 30.18 54.06
CA MET A 169 20.17 28.91 54.32
C MET A 169 19.05 28.69 53.31
N ILE A 170 19.09 27.58 52.58
CA ILE A 170 18.03 27.21 51.63
C ILE A 170 17.44 25.85 52.03
N PRO A 171 16.20 25.79 52.53
CA PRO A 171 15.54 24.53 52.85
C PRO A 171 15.32 23.66 51.60
N HIS A 172 15.51 22.35 51.74
CA HIS A 172 15.25 21.39 50.64
C HIS A 172 13.79 21.42 50.17
N SER A 173 12.84 21.72 51.06
CA SER A 173 11.42 21.87 50.73
C SER A 173 11.18 23.00 49.72
N VAL A 174 11.87 24.14 49.91
CA VAL A 174 11.82 25.30 49.00
C VAL A 174 12.41 24.92 47.64
N LEU A 175 13.59 24.29 47.60
CA LEU A 175 14.19 23.80 46.35
C LEU A 175 13.30 22.78 45.62
N GLY A 176 12.65 21.89 46.37
CA GLY A 176 11.71 20.91 45.82
C GLY A 176 10.45 21.56 45.22
N GLN A 177 9.93 22.61 45.85
CA GLN A 177 8.81 23.41 45.33
C GLN A 177 9.21 24.17 44.07
N LEU A 178 10.30 24.93 44.11
CA LEU A 178 10.78 25.70 42.95
C LEU A 178 11.15 24.81 41.77
N ARG A 179 11.75 23.63 42.00
CA ARG A 179 12.03 22.67 40.93
C ARG A 179 10.77 22.22 40.20
N ARG A 180 9.66 21.98 40.93
CA ARG A 180 8.38 21.59 40.31
C ARG A 180 7.81 22.73 39.48
N GLN A 181 7.75 23.94 40.04
CA GLN A 181 7.29 25.13 39.32
C GLN A 181 8.16 25.44 38.08
N MET A 182 9.49 25.25 38.19
CA MET A 182 10.43 25.41 37.10
C MET A 182 10.11 24.46 35.95
N VAL A 183 9.87 23.18 36.24
CA VAL A 183 9.50 22.17 35.23
C VAL A 183 8.16 22.51 34.57
N GLU A 184 7.17 22.97 35.35
CA GLU A 184 5.87 23.40 34.83
C GLU A 184 6.00 24.60 33.89
N GLN A 185 6.74 25.64 34.29
CA GLN A 185 6.98 26.80 33.45
C GLN A 185 7.76 26.46 32.19
N LEU A 186 8.82 25.62 32.29
CA LEU A 186 9.57 25.16 31.12
C LEU A 186 8.68 24.36 30.16
N ALA A 187 7.76 23.54 30.66
CA ALA A 187 6.82 22.81 29.80
C ALA A 187 5.84 23.75 29.09
N ALA A 188 5.37 24.80 29.77
CA ALA A 188 4.43 25.78 29.21
C ALA A 188 5.10 26.77 28.22
N SER A 189 6.40 27.02 28.35
CA SER A 189 7.14 28.00 27.53
C SER A 189 7.80 27.41 26.30
N VAL A 190 7.64 26.10 26.03
CA VAL A 190 8.19 25.48 24.82
C VAL A 190 7.63 26.19 23.59
N PRO A 191 8.48 26.81 22.75
CA PRO A 191 8.00 27.49 21.56
C PRO A 191 7.40 26.45 20.61
N VAL A 192 6.12 26.63 20.28
CA VAL A 192 5.46 25.82 19.25
C VAL A 192 5.99 26.32 17.90
N PRO A 193 6.68 25.49 17.10
CA PRO A 193 7.13 25.89 15.78
C PRO A 193 5.91 26.27 14.95
N LYS A 194 5.83 27.53 14.52
CA LYS A 194 4.79 27.99 13.60
C LYS A 194 5.04 27.32 12.26
N ARG A 195 4.28 26.27 11.94
CA ARG A 195 4.25 25.70 10.60
C ARG A 195 3.56 26.71 9.70
N ALA A 196 4.30 27.32 8.79
CA ALA A 196 3.70 28.15 7.76
C ALA A 196 2.94 27.24 6.78
N ILE A 197 1.64 27.45 6.66
CA ILE A 197 0.83 26.86 5.58
C ILE A 197 0.87 27.89 4.46
N SER A 198 1.28 27.47 3.25
CA SER A 198 1.20 28.35 2.09
C SER A 198 -0.26 28.72 1.83
N ASN A 199 -0.54 30.00 1.61
CA ASN A 199 -1.87 30.44 1.18
C ASN A 199 -2.14 30.06 -0.29
N ASP A 200 -1.10 29.77 -1.06
CA ASP A 200 -1.23 29.42 -2.47
C ASP A 200 -1.73 27.98 -2.63
N SER A 201 -2.79 27.81 -3.42
CA SER A 201 -3.33 26.49 -3.74
C SER A 201 -2.42 25.74 -4.71
N VAL A 202 -1.70 24.75 -4.20
CA VAL A 202 -0.93 23.80 -5.03
C VAL A 202 -1.82 23.11 -6.06
N LEU A 203 -3.08 22.79 -5.70
CA LEU A 203 -4.02 22.16 -6.61
C LEU A 203 -4.36 23.07 -7.81
N ALA A 204 -4.57 24.36 -7.57
CA ALA A 204 -4.81 25.31 -8.66
C ALA A 204 -3.61 25.41 -9.60
N GLN A 205 -2.39 25.39 -9.04
CA GLN A 205 -1.16 25.37 -9.83
C GLN A 205 -1.03 24.10 -10.67
N LEU A 206 -1.33 22.93 -10.11
CA LEU A 206 -1.30 21.66 -10.84
C LEU A 206 -2.32 21.65 -11.99
N ARG A 207 -3.56 22.09 -11.73
CA ARG A 207 -4.61 22.20 -12.76
C ARG A 207 -4.28 23.18 -13.88
N SER A 208 -3.55 24.26 -13.58
CA SER A 208 -3.14 25.24 -14.60
C SER A 208 -2.19 24.69 -15.66
N ARG A 209 -1.54 23.54 -15.39
CA ARG A 209 -0.62 22.88 -16.33
C ARG A 209 -1.31 21.84 -17.21
N MET A 210 -2.57 21.52 -16.90
CA MET A 210 -3.32 20.52 -17.64
C MET A 210 -3.71 21.03 -19.02
N PRO A 211 -3.79 20.14 -20.02
CA PRO A 211 -4.35 20.51 -21.31
C PRO A 211 -5.82 20.89 -21.14
N PRO A 212 -6.34 21.80 -21.98
CA PRO A 212 -7.75 22.18 -21.94
C PRO A 212 -8.64 20.97 -22.25
N THR A 213 -9.84 20.95 -21.66
CA THR A 213 -10.87 19.99 -22.03
C THR A 213 -11.27 20.20 -23.50
N GLU A 214 -11.07 19.18 -24.32
CA GLU A 214 -11.50 19.17 -25.72
C GLU A 214 -12.61 18.13 -25.93
N PHE A 215 -13.61 18.51 -26.73
CA PHE A 215 -14.65 17.60 -27.18
C PHE A 215 -14.14 16.76 -28.35
N SER A 216 -14.32 15.44 -28.29
CA SER A 216 -14.02 14.58 -29.43
C SER A 216 -15.12 14.69 -30.50
N ARG A 217 -14.70 14.92 -31.74
CA ARG A 217 -15.56 14.89 -32.94
C ARG A 217 -15.60 13.52 -33.62
N GLN A 218 -14.93 12.52 -33.05
CA GLN A 218 -14.94 11.17 -33.59
C GLN A 218 -16.30 10.52 -33.36
N ASP A 219 -16.64 9.56 -34.22
CA ASP A 219 -17.80 8.72 -33.99
C ASP A 219 -17.59 7.86 -32.74
N PRO A 220 -18.65 7.58 -31.97
CA PRO A 220 -18.56 6.65 -30.86
C PRO A 220 -18.04 5.28 -31.30
N SER A 221 -17.18 4.70 -30.49
CA SER A 221 -16.59 3.38 -30.71
C SER A 221 -16.91 2.46 -29.55
N LEU A 222 -17.06 1.18 -29.87
CA LEU A 222 -17.33 0.13 -28.90
C LEU A 222 -16.19 -0.89 -28.94
N THR A 223 -15.42 -0.95 -27.86
CA THR A 223 -14.38 -1.94 -27.63
C THR A 223 -14.97 -3.11 -26.85
N VAL A 224 -14.61 -4.34 -27.22
CA VAL A 224 -15.07 -5.55 -26.52
C VAL A 224 -13.88 -6.28 -25.94
N LEU A 225 -13.92 -6.63 -24.66
CA LEU A 225 -12.93 -7.48 -24.01
C LEU A 225 -13.43 -8.93 -24.00
N CYS A 226 -12.67 -9.82 -24.64
CA CYS A 226 -12.94 -11.26 -24.76
C CYS A 226 -12.00 -12.08 -23.87
N ARG A 227 -12.51 -13.20 -23.33
CA ARG A 227 -11.81 -14.12 -22.42
C ARG A 227 -11.38 -15.43 -23.06
N ASN A 228 -11.85 -15.71 -24.27
CA ASN A 228 -11.45 -16.88 -25.05
C ASN A 228 -11.53 -16.59 -26.56
N LEU A 229 -11.02 -17.52 -27.36
CA LEU A 229 -10.99 -17.42 -28.82
C LEU A 229 -12.39 -17.48 -29.47
N ASP A 230 -13.36 -18.16 -28.86
CA ASP A 230 -14.73 -18.23 -29.40
C ASP A 230 -15.41 -16.86 -29.33
N GLN A 231 -15.25 -16.15 -28.21
CA GLN A 231 -15.72 -14.77 -28.05
C GLN A 231 -15.01 -13.82 -29.03
N LEU A 232 -13.69 -13.96 -29.22
CA LEU A 232 -12.93 -13.16 -30.20
C LEU A 232 -13.50 -13.33 -31.61
N LYS A 233 -13.64 -14.58 -32.07
CA LYS A 233 -14.14 -14.91 -33.41
C LYS A 233 -15.60 -14.48 -33.58
N ALA A 234 -16.43 -14.66 -32.56
CA ALA A 234 -17.81 -14.22 -32.57
C ALA A 234 -17.92 -12.69 -32.69
N THR A 235 -17.09 -11.94 -31.97
CA THR A 235 -17.08 -10.46 -31.95
C THR A 235 -16.66 -9.85 -33.29
N GLY A 236 -15.65 -10.43 -33.95
CA GLY A 236 -15.19 -9.94 -35.25
C GLY A 236 -16.27 -9.91 -36.33
N ASN A 237 -17.19 -10.87 -36.29
CA ASN A 237 -18.31 -10.95 -37.22
C ASN A 237 -19.38 -9.88 -37.00
N ILE A 238 -19.29 -9.13 -35.90
CA ILE A 238 -20.25 -8.08 -35.54
C ILE A 238 -19.63 -6.69 -35.77
N GLY A 239 -18.39 -6.57 -36.26
CA GLY A 239 -17.79 -5.28 -36.64
C GLY A 239 -17.29 -4.42 -35.47
N ALA A 240 -16.77 -5.04 -34.40
CA ALA A 240 -16.04 -4.28 -33.37
C ALA A 240 -14.72 -3.76 -33.96
N GLN A 241 -14.40 -2.49 -33.74
CA GLN A 241 -13.17 -1.88 -34.28
C GLN A 241 -11.92 -2.31 -33.51
N THR A 242 -12.07 -2.47 -32.20
CA THR A 242 -11.01 -2.89 -31.28
C THR A 242 -11.51 -4.02 -30.41
N ILE A 243 -10.70 -5.06 -30.26
CA ILE A 243 -10.96 -6.19 -29.36
C ILE A 243 -9.78 -6.32 -28.40
N ILE A 244 -10.10 -6.39 -27.10
CA ILE A 244 -9.13 -6.68 -26.05
C ILE A 244 -9.21 -8.17 -25.73
N THR A 245 -8.08 -8.85 -25.59
CA THR A 245 -8.01 -10.25 -25.21
C THR A 245 -7.40 -10.41 -23.83
N ASP A 246 -8.07 -11.14 -22.95
CA ASP A 246 -7.63 -11.38 -21.56
C ASP A 246 -7.85 -12.86 -21.21
N PHE A 247 -6.97 -13.70 -21.77
CA PHE A 247 -7.06 -15.15 -21.76
C PHE A 247 -6.30 -15.76 -20.58
N ALA A 248 -6.78 -16.91 -20.10
CA ALA A 248 -6.05 -17.72 -19.12
C ALA A 248 -4.83 -18.40 -19.73
N ASP A 249 -4.91 -18.80 -21.01
CA ASP A 249 -3.79 -19.40 -21.75
C ASP A 249 -3.01 -18.37 -22.57
N ILE A 250 -1.78 -18.10 -22.14
CA ILE A 250 -0.87 -17.20 -22.86
C ILE A 250 -0.57 -17.66 -24.30
N ARG A 251 -0.72 -18.95 -24.61
CA ARG A 251 -0.48 -19.50 -25.96
C ARG A 251 -1.55 -19.03 -26.96
N GLU A 252 -2.77 -18.82 -26.50
CA GLU A 252 -3.91 -18.42 -27.35
C GLU A 252 -3.76 -16.98 -27.86
N TYR A 253 -3.00 -16.12 -27.18
CA TYR A 253 -2.72 -14.77 -27.67
C TYR A 253 -2.05 -14.76 -29.04
N ARG A 254 -1.27 -15.79 -29.39
CA ARG A 254 -0.68 -15.91 -30.74
C ARG A 254 -1.78 -16.03 -31.81
N GLU A 255 -2.78 -16.86 -31.56
CA GLU A 255 -3.90 -17.03 -32.48
C GLU A 255 -4.73 -15.74 -32.56
N ALA A 256 -4.97 -15.08 -31.42
CA ALA A 256 -5.69 -13.82 -31.40
C ALA A 256 -5.01 -12.71 -32.21
N VAL A 257 -3.71 -12.50 -32.02
CA VAL A 257 -2.97 -11.47 -32.77
C VAL A 257 -2.91 -11.82 -34.26
N ARG A 258 -2.71 -13.10 -34.60
CA ARG A 258 -2.75 -13.57 -36.00
C ARG A 258 -4.11 -13.30 -36.64
N TRP A 259 -5.20 -13.65 -35.96
CA TRP A 259 -6.56 -13.41 -36.41
C TRP A 259 -6.84 -11.91 -36.61
N GLY A 260 -6.36 -11.04 -35.71
CA GLY A 260 -6.46 -9.59 -35.85
C GLY A 260 -5.73 -9.08 -37.10
N ASN A 261 -4.52 -9.58 -37.37
CA ASN A 261 -3.75 -9.22 -38.56
C ASN A 261 -4.40 -9.69 -39.86
N GLU A 262 -5.03 -10.88 -39.87
CA GLU A 262 -5.71 -11.44 -41.05
C GLU A 262 -7.04 -10.71 -41.34
N THR A 263 -7.72 -10.21 -40.32
CA THR A 263 -9.02 -9.53 -40.43
C THR A 263 -8.94 -8.00 -40.49
N GLY A 264 -7.80 -7.43 -40.09
CA GLY A 264 -7.60 -5.98 -39.98
C GLY A 264 -8.20 -5.35 -38.70
N VAL A 265 -8.71 -6.15 -37.77
CA VAL A 265 -9.25 -5.68 -36.48
C VAL A 265 -8.11 -5.37 -35.50
N GLU A 266 -8.19 -4.24 -34.80
CA GLU A 266 -7.19 -3.88 -33.77
C GLU A 266 -7.32 -4.83 -32.58
N VAL A 267 -6.33 -5.71 -32.39
CA VAL A 267 -6.28 -6.63 -31.24
C VAL A 267 -5.29 -6.12 -30.19
N ALA A 268 -5.83 -5.81 -29.02
CA ALA A 268 -5.06 -5.48 -27.83
C ALA A 268 -4.95 -6.68 -26.89
N VAL A 269 -3.76 -6.92 -26.31
CA VAL A 269 -3.54 -8.01 -25.35
C VAL A 269 -3.50 -7.45 -23.94
N ALA A 270 -4.28 -8.01 -23.02
CA ALA A 270 -4.29 -7.60 -21.63
C ALA A 270 -3.09 -8.17 -20.85
N THR A 271 -2.53 -7.33 -20.00
CA THR A 271 -1.48 -7.73 -19.06
C THR A 271 -2.09 -8.31 -17.76
N PRO A 272 -1.34 -9.12 -16.99
CA PRO A 272 -1.75 -9.46 -15.63
C PRO A 272 -1.94 -8.21 -14.77
N ARG A 273 -2.93 -8.24 -13.88
CA ARG A 273 -3.16 -7.13 -12.93
C ARG A 273 -2.01 -6.99 -11.93
N ILE A 274 -1.61 -8.11 -11.34
CA ILE A 274 -0.46 -8.18 -10.42
C ILE A 274 0.76 -8.75 -11.17
N GLN A 275 1.88 -8.03 -11.08
CA GLN A 275 3.18 -8.50 -11.53
C GLN A 275 4.13 -8.61 -10.33
N LYS A 276 4.66 -9.81 -10.09
CA LYS A 276 5.70 -10.05 -9.08
C LYS A 276 7.11 -10.00 -9.69
N PRO A 277 8.15 -9.80 -8.87
CA PRO A 277 9.53 -9.97 -9.30
C PRO A 277 9.74 -11.32 -10.01
N GLY A 278 10.47 -11.32 -11.13
CA GLY A 278 10.70 -12.51 -11.95
C GLY A 278 9.64 -12.77 -13.03
N GLU A 279 8.48 -12.12 -13.01
CA GLU A 279 7.39 -12.37 -13.96
C GLU A 279 7.46 -11.53 -15.26
N VAL A 280 8.56 -10.79 -15.48
CA VAL A 280 8.79 -10.01 -16.72
C VAL A 280 8.80 -10.89 -17.98
N GLY A 281 9.00 -12.20 -17.82
CA GLY A 281 8.84 -13.18 -18.91
C GLY A 281 7.48 -13.10 -19.60
N ILE A 282 6.39 -12.80 -18.87
CA ILE A 282 5.04 -12.67 -19.43
C ILE A 282 4.98 -11.47 -20.39
N PHE A 283 5.51 -10.31 -19.98
CA PHE A 283 5.54 -9.13 -20.85
C PHE A 283 6.40 -9.34 -22.09
N ARG A 284 7.55 -10.01 -21.94
CA ARG A 284 8.39 -10.39 -23.09
C ARG A 284 7.66 -11.34 -24.05
N ALA A 285 6.89 -12.29 -23.53
CA ALA A 285 6.08 -13.18 -24.35
C ALA A 285 5.02 -12.40 -25.13
N ILE A 286 4.28 -11.49 -24.48
CA ILE A 286 3.29 -10.62 -25.13
C ILE A 286 3.94 -9.74 -26.19
N ALA A 287 5.05 -9.06 -25.88
CA ALA A 287 5.73 -8.16 -26.82
C ALA A 287 6.25 -8.88 -28.07
N ARG A 288 6.70 -10.14 -27.95
CA ARG A 288 7.12 -10.96 -29.10
C ARG A 288 5.99 -11.27 -30.08
N LEU A 289 4.74 -11.21 -29.64
CA LEU A 289 3.58 -11.39 -30.52
C LEU A 289 3.33 -10.17 -31.40
N GLN A 290 3.88 -8.99 -31.05
CA GLN A 290 3.66 -7.72 -31.73
C GLN A 290 2.16 -7.39 -31.88
N PRO A 291 1.39 -7.34 -30.77
CA PRO A 291 -0.01 -6.96 -30.84
C PRO A 291 -0.16 -5.50 -31.28
N SER A 292 -1.34 -5.14 -31.81
CA SER A 292 -1.60 -3.75 -32.23
C SER A 292 -1.54 -2.76 -31.07
N ALA A 293 -1.97 -3.22 -29.89
CA ALA A 293 -1.84 -2.51 -28.63
C ALA A 293 -1.75 -3.49 -27.44
N VAL A 294 -1.49 -2.95 -26.25
CA VAL A 294 -1.52 -3.71 -24.99
C VAL A 294 -2.39 -2.97 -23.98
N LEU A 295 -3.30 -3.70 -23.33
CA LEU A 295 -4.05 -3.18 -22.18
C LEU A 295 -3.18 -3.35 -20.92
N VAL A 296 -2.60 -2.25 -20.45
CA VAL A 296 -1.67 -2.23 -19.32
C VAL A 296 -2.41 -1.97 -18.00
N ARG A 297 -2.15 -2.84 -17.02
CA ARG A 297 -2.87 -2.87 -15.73
C ARG A 297 -2.04 -2.45 -14.52
N ASN A 298 -0.75 -2.16 -14.73
CA ASN A 298 0.19 -1.69 -13.73
C ASN A 298 1.26 -0.78 -14.36
N LEU A 299 1.93 0.04 -13.54
CA LEU A 299 2.92 1.03 -13.99
C LEU A 299 4.15 0.40 -14.67
N SER A 300 4.56 -0.79 -14.24
CA SER A 300 5.68 -1.51 -14.87
C SER A 300 5.36 -1.92 -16.30
N GLY A 301 4.11 -2.31 -16.58
CA GLY A 301 3.60 -2.55 -17.93
C GLY A 301 3.74 -1.32 -18.81
N ILE A 302 3.31 -0.14 -18.34
CA ILE A 302 3.38 1.12 -19.10
C ILE A 302 4.82 1.37 -19.58
N ARG A 303 5.79 1.32 -18.64
CA ARG A 303 7.20 1.54 -18.97
C ARG A 303 7.73 0.48 -19.93
N PHE A 304 7.46 -0.80 -19.66
CA PHE A 304 7.99 -1.91 -20.46
C PHE A 304 7.53 -1.82 -21.92
N PHE A 305 6.22 -1.63 -22.15
CA PHE A 305 5.67 -1.63 -23.51
C PHE A 305 5.99 -0.34 -24.27
N ARG A 306 6.10 0.80 -23.58
CA ARG A 306 6.64 2.03 -24.17
C ARG A 306 8.08 1.85 -24.65
N ASP A 307 8.95 1.29 -23.80
CA ASP A 307 10.35 1.04 -24.16
C ASP A 307 10.47 -0.01 -25.30
N ALA A 308 9.47 -0.89 -25.44
CA ALA A 308 9.33 -1.84 -26.55
C ALA A 308 8.68 -1.25 -27.81
N GLY A 309 8.27 0.02 -27.80
CA GLY A 309 7.63 0.69 -28.94
C GLY A 309 6.19 0.22 -29.24
N ILE A 310 5.52 -0.43 -28.28
CA ILE A 310 4.16 -0.97 -28.45
C ILE A 310 3.14 -0.02 -27.81
N LYS A 311 2.09 0.32 -28.56
CA LYS A 311 1.01 1.20 -28.10
C LYS A 311 0.31 0.59 -26.88
N SER A 312 -0.01 1.42 -25.90
CA SER A 312 -0.61 0.97 -24.64
C SER A 312 -1.91 1.73 -24.32
N ILE A 313 -2.90 1.02 -23.80
CA ILE A 313 -4.14 1.56 -23.25
C ILE A 313 -4.14 1.25 -21.75
N GLY A 314 -4.44 2.22 -20.90
CA GLY A 314 -4.53 2.03 -19.46
C GLY A 314 -5.83 1.38 -19.04
N ASP A 315 -5.77 0.37 -18.18
CA ASP A 315 -6.96 -0.30 -17.66
C ASP A 315 -7.49 0.31 -16.35
N PHE A 316 -8.71 -0.06 -15.96
CA PHE A 316 -9.37 0.44 -14.74
C PHE A 316 -8.53 0.23 -13.48
N SER A 317 -7.67 -0.81 -13.46
CA SER A 317 -6.79 -1.14 -12.33
C SER A 317 -5.64 -0.16 -12.11
N LEU A 318 -5.44 0.82 -13.00
CA LEU A 318 -4.55 1.96 -12.77
C LEU A 318 -5.17 3.03 -11.85
N ASN A 319 -6.42 2.83 -11.43
CA ASN A 319 -7.13 3.65 -10.44
C ASN A 319 -7.24 5.14 -10.84
N VAL A 320 -7.63 5.40 -12.09
CA VAL A 320 -7.90 6.76 -12.56
C VAL A 320 -9.22 7.24 -11.95
N THR A 321 -9.11 8.12 -10.96
CA THR A 321 -10.26 8.68 -10.21
C THR A 321 -10.31 10.20 -10.23
N ASN A 322 -9.30 10.85 -10.82
CA ASN A 322 -9.19 12.31 -10.91
C ASN A 322 -8.31 12.70 -12.11
N GLU A 323 -8.38 13.98 -12.44
CA GLU A 323 -7.75 14.58 -13.60
C GLU A 323 -6.21 14.57 -13.54
N LEU A 324 -5.63 14.66 -12.34
CA LEU A 324 -4.17 14.65 -12.16
C LEU A 324 -3.60 13.25 -12.38
N THR A 325 -4.30 12.21 -11.93
CA THR A 325 -3.91 10.82 -12.24
C THR A 325 -4.01 10.54 -13.74
N ALA A 326 -5.07 11.03 -14.39
CA ALA A 326 -5.22 10.88 -15.84
C ALA A 326 -4.07 11.58 -16.59
N GLU A 327 -3.78 12.84 -16.27
CA GLU A 327 -2.68 13.61 -16.87
C GLU A 327 -1.32 12.92 -16.68
N PHE A 328 -1.02 12.47 -15.46
CA PHE A 328 0.22 11.74 -15.16
C PHE A 328 0.36 10.49 -16.03
N LEU A 329 -0.69 9.67 -16.13
CA LEU A 329 -0.65 8.42 -16.90
C LEU A 329 -0.59 8.65 -18.41
N MET A 330 -1.29 9.66 -18.92
CA MET A 330 -1.19 10.07 -20.32
C MET A 330 0.22 10.57 -20.64
N GLY A 331 0.86 11.31 -19.72
CA GLY A 331 2.26 11.73 -19.81
C GLY A 331 3.27 10.58 -19.83
N LEU A 332 2.90 9.39 -19.36
CA LEU A 332 3.71 8.18 -19.49
C LEU A 332 3.62 7.50 -20.87
N GLY A 333 2.79 8.01 -21.78
CA GLY A 333 2.67 7.54 -23.17
C GLY A 333 1.49 6.61 -23.45
N LEU A 334 0.45 6.62 -22.60
CA LEU A 334 -0.79 5.88 -22.88
C LEU A 334 -1.61 6.57 -23.97
N ARG A 335 -2.34 5.77 -24.77
CA ARG A 335 -3.31 6.26 -25.77
C ARG A 335 -4.59 6.78 -25.13
N SER A 336 -5.04 6.09 -24.08
CA SER A 336 -6.23 6.40 -23.29
C SER A 336 -6.15 5.65 -21.96
N VAL A 337 -7.02 6.01 -21.02
CA VAL A 337 -7.16 5.39 -19.70
C VAL A 337 -8.61 5.04 -19.42
N ALA A 338 -8.84 3.84 -18.90
CA ALA A 338 -10.14 3.46 -18.41
C ALA A 338 -10.41 4.09 -17.04
N ALA A 339 -11.63 4.59 -16.86
CA ALA A 339 -12.13 5.04 -15.56
C ALA A 339 -12.02 3.92 -14.50
N SER A 340 -11.61 4.27 -13.28
CA SER A 340 -11.61 3.32 -12.15
C SER A 340 -13.03 2.83 -11.84
N TYR A 341 -13.14 1.54 -11.49
CA TYR A 341 -14.39 0.96 -10.96
C TYR A 341 -14.74 1.44 -9.54
N ASP A 342 -13.85 2.19 -8.88
CA ASP A 342 -14.14 2.80 -7.57
C ASP A 342 -14.97 4.08 -7.67
N MET A 343 -15.18 4.61 -8.88
CA MET A 343 -15.99 5.81 -9.08
C MET A 343 -17.48 5.49 -9.20
N ASN A 344 -18.30 6.29 -8.53
CA ASN A 344 -19.74 6.32 -8.79
C ASN A 344 -20.07 7.16 -10.04
N ARG A 345 -21.36 7.20 -10.41
CA ARG A 345 -21.87 7.97 -11.56
C ARG A 345 -21.43 9.44 -11.55
N ASP A 346 -21.63 10.12 -10.43
CA ASP A 346 -21.37 11.57 -10.32
C ASP A 346 -19.86 11.85 -10.44
N GLN A 347 -19.03 11.02 -9.84
CA GLN A 347 -17.56 11.11 -9.92
C GLN A 347 -17.06 10.86 -11.35
N LEU A 348 -17.60 9.86 -12.05
CA LEU A 348 -17.26 9.58 -13.43
C LEU A 348 -17.64 10.74 -14.36
N LEU A 349 -18.85 11.29 -14.20
CA LEU A 349 -19.28 12.47 -14.96
C LEU A 349 -18.39 13.66 -14.64
N ASN A 350 -18.09 13.94 -13.37
CA ASN A 350 -17.18 15.02 -12.99
C ASN A 350 -15.81 14.87 -13.65
N LEU A 351 -15.23 13.66 -13.66
CA LEU A 351 -13.97 13.38 -14.35
C LEU A 351 -14.08 13.68 -15.84
N ALA A 352 -15.14 13.22 -16.51
CA ALA A 352 -15.37 13.42 -17.94
C ALA A 352 -15.45 14.90 -18.34
N HIS A 353 -15.85 15.80 -17.43
CA HIS A 353 -15.90 17.24 -17.70
C HIS A 353 -14.52 17.95 -17.59
N VAL A 354 -13.57 17.36 -16.87
CA VAL A 354 -12.30 18.03 -16.50
C VAL A 354 -11.06 17.45 -17.19
N ILE A 355 -11.22 16.46 -18.07
CA ILE A 355 -10.13 15.90 -18.88
C ILE A 355 -10.51 15.91 -20.38
N PRO A 356 -9.52 15.95 -21.31
CA PRO A 356 -9.79 15.75 -22.73
C PRO A 356 -10.58 14.46 -22.99
N ALA A 357 -11.70 14.56 -23.72
CA ALA A 357 -12.64 13.45 -23.86
C ALA A 357 -12.02 12.21 -24.53
N GLN A 358 -11.03 12.41 -25.42
CA GLN A 358 -10.31 11.33 -26.09
C GLN A 358 -9.40 10.52 -25.15
N TRP A 359 -9.10 11.01 -23.95
CA TRP A 359 -8.30 10.29 -22.97
C TRP A 359 -9.10 9.19 -22.27
N LEU A 360 -10.43 9.35 -22.15
CA LEU A 360 -11.24 8.51 -21.29
C LEU A 360 -11.88 7.37 -22.07
N ASP A 361 -11.64 6.16 -21.59
CA ASP A 361 -12.39 4.96 -21.95
C ASP A 361 -13.34 4.59 -20.81
N VAL A 362 -14.61 4.31 -21.12
CA VAL A 362 -15.61 4.01 -20.09
C VAL A 362 -16.15 2.60 -20.27
N VAL A 363 -15.95 1.76 -19.26
CA VAL A 363 -16.56 0.43 -19.23
C VAL A 363 -18.02 0.56 -18.83
N ILE A 364 -18.91 0.14 -19.72
CA ILE A 364 -20.36 0.29 -19.58
C ILE A 364 -21.08 -1.04 -19.35
N HIS A 365 -20.36 -2.16 -19.43
CA HIS A 365 -20.84 -3.49 -19.07
C HIS A 365 -19.71 -4.33 -18.52
N GLN A 366 -19.87 -4.87 -17.31
CA GLN A 366 -18.85 -5.72 -16.71
C GLN A 366 -19.41 -6.53 -15.54
N HIS A 367 -18.87 -7.72 -15.32
CA HIS A 367 -18.93 -8.35 -14.02
C HIS A 367 -17.90 -7.70 -13.10
N MET A 368 -18.32 -7.22 -11.92
CA MET A 368 -17.41 -6.55 -11.00
C MET A 368 -16.43 -7.56 -10.37
N PRO A 369 -15.10 -7.37 -10.47
CA PRO A 369 -14.14 -8.21 -9.78
C PRO A 369 -14.24 -7.96 -8.26
N MET A 370 -14.52 -9.01 -7.49
CA MET A 370 -14.70 -8.95 -6.03
C MET A 370 -13.40 -9.25 -5.28
N PHE A 371 -12.77 -10.38 -5.61
CA PHE A 371 -11.54 -10.82 -4.96
C PHE A 371 -10.51 -11.21 -6.00
N HIS A 372 -9.26 -10.83 -5.78
CA HIS A 372 -8.13 -11.31 -6.55
C HIS A 372 -7.17 -12.06 -5.62
N MET A 373 -6.84 -13.29 -5.99
CA MET A 373 -6.22 -14.28 -5.13
C MET A 373 -4.93 -14.79 -5.76
N GLU A 374 -3.86 -14.85 -4.96
CA GLU A 374 -2.58 -15.41 -5.40
C GLU A 374 -2.63 -16.94 -5.50
N HIS A 375 -3.30 -17.61 -4.55
CA HIS A 375 -3.41 -19.05 -4.55
C HIS A 375 -4.46 -19.51 -5.57
N CYS A 376 -4.05 -20.44 -6.43
CA CYS A 376 -4.91 -20.99 -7.47
C CYS A 376 -5.86 -22.03 -6.89
N VAL A 377 -7.13 -21.65 -6.69
CA VAL A 377 -8.23 -22.53 -6.27
C VAL A 377 -8.38 -23.71 -7.22
N PHE A 378 -8.27 -23.49 -8.53
CA PHE A 378 -8.35 -24.57 -9.53
C PHE A 378 -7.29 -25.65 -9.27
N CYS A 379 -6.04 -25.25 -9.02
CA CYS A 379 -4.98 -26.20 -8.68
C CYS A 379 -5.26 -26.89 -7.35
N ALA A 380 -5.70 -26.14 -6.34
CA ALA A 380 -5.90 -26.66 -5.00
C ALA A 380 -7.04 -27.69 -4.90
N VAL A 381 -8.08 -27.56 -5.72
CA VAL A 381 -9.31 -28.37 -5.58
C VAL A 381 -9.58 -29.33 -6.74
N LEU A 382 -9.04 -29.07 -7.93
CA LEU A 382 -9.31 -29.85 -9.15
C LEU A 382 -8.07 -30.56 -9.73
N SER A 383 -6.90 -30.43 -9.09
CA SER A 383 -5.66 -31.05 -9.57
C SER A 383 -5.02 -31.93 -8.52
N PRO A 384 -4.40 -33.06 -8.91
CA PRO A 384 -3.46 -33.77 -8.05
C PRO A 384 -2.11 -33.03 -7.90
N GLY A 385 -1.86 -32.01 -8.73
CA GLY A 385 -0.67 -31.17 -8.68
C GLY A 385 -0.70 -30.16 -7.53
N THR A 386 0.47 -29.64 -7.17
CA THR A 386 0.66 -28.75 -6.02
C THR A 386 0.99 -27.31 -6.41
N ASN A 387 1.31 -27.05 -7.69
CA ASN A 387 1.65 -25.71 -8.17
C ASN A 387 1.41 -25.55 -9.69
N LYS A 388 1.64 -24.33 -10.21
CA LYS A 388 1.41 -23.98 -11.62
C LYS A 388 2.21 -24.80 -12.65
N SER A 389 3.29 -25.46 -12.25
CA SER A 389 4.13 -26.27 -13.17
C SER A 389 3.64 -27.70 -13.35
N ASN A 390 2.82 -28.22 -12.42
CA ASN A 390 2.35 -29.61 -12.42
C ASN A 390 0.84 -29.74 -12.26
N CYS A 391 0.07 -28.65 -12.29
CA CYS A 391 -1.36 -28.69 -12.05
C CYS A 391 -2.18 -29.30 -13.19
N GLY A 392 -1.61 -29.53 -14.37
CA GLY A 392 -2.36 -30.04 -15.53
C GLY A 392 -3.38 -29.05 -16.10
N ARG A 393 -3.38 -27.80 -15.65
CA ARG A 393 -4.23 -26.69 -16.13
C ARG A 393 -5.74 -26.97 -16.15
N PRO A 394 -6.35 -27.41 -15.03
CA PRO A 394 -7.80 -27.64 -14.96
C PRO A 394 -8.63 -26.39 -15.29
N CYS A 395 -8.07 -25.18 -15.08
CA CYS A 395 -8.68 -23.91 -15.45
C CYS A 395 -8.96 -23.71 -16.95
N ASP A 396 -8.34 -24.50 -17.83
CA ASP A 396 -8.56 -24.39 -19.28
C ASP A 396 -9.86 -25.09 -19.72
N HIS A 397 -10.38 -26.02 -18.91
CA HIS A 397 -11.51 -26.89 -19.29
C HIS A 397 -12.66 -26.91 -18.27
N HIS A 398 -12.46 -26.34 -17.07
CA HIS A 398 -13.50 -26.28 -16.04
C HIS A 398 -13.97 -24.85 -15.84
N GLN A 399 -15.29 -24.68 -15.76
CA GLN A 399 -15.90 -23.47 -15.21
C GLN A 399 -16.10 -23.69 -13.71
N VAL A 400 -15.63 -22.74 -12.90
CA VAL A 400 -15.72 -22.81 -11.44
C VAL A 400 -16.48 -21.60 -10.92
N GLU A 401 -17.39 -21.84 -9.99
CA GLU A 401 -18.16 -20.80 -9.31
C GLU A 401 -18.07 -20.99 -7.80
N LEU A 402 -18.10 -19.89 -7.04
CA LEU A 402 -18.25 -19.92 -5.60
C LEU A 402 -19.67 -19.48 -5.24
N ARG A 403 -20.39 -20.37 -4.57
CA ARG A 403 -21.73 -20.07 -4.07
C ARG A 403 -21.64 -19.33 -2.73
N ASP A 404 -22.31 -18.18 -2.64
CA ASP A 404 -22.38 -17.40 -1.41
C ASP A 404 -23.48 -17.93 -0.45
N ARG A 405 -23.60 -17.29 0.72
CA ARG A 405 -24.62 -17.63 1.73
C ARG A 405 -26.07 -17.38 1.27
N ALA A 406 -26.28 -16.51 0.29
CA ALA A 406 -27.58 -16.23 -0.31
C ALA A 406 -27.90 -17.22 -1.45
N GLY A 407 -26.95 -18.08 -1.81
CA GLY A 407 -27.08 -19.07 -2.87
C GLY A 407 -26.72 -18.56 -4.26
N ILE A 408 -26.10 -17.39 -4.37
CA ILE A 408 -25.67 -16.78 -5.62
C ILE A 408 -24.32 -17.37 -6.03
N GLU A 409 -24.20 -17.80 -7.29
CA GLU A 409 -23.01 -18.43 -7.86
C GLU A 409 -22.12 -17.40 -8.55
N HIS A 410 -20.95 -17.17 -7.97
CA HIS A 410 -19.99 -16.16 -8.39
C HIS A 410 -18.90 -16.78 -9.27
N PRO A 411 -18.74 -16.35 -10.53
CA PRO A 411 -17.75 -16.95 -11.43
C PRO A 411 -16.32 -16.67 -11.00
N LEU A 412 -15.48 -17.70 -11.07
CA LEU A 412 -14.06 -17.67 -10.75
C LEU A 412 -13.25 -17.93 -12.02
N THR A 413 -12.28 -17.06 -12.32
CA THR A 413 -11.40 -17.24 -13.48
C THR A 413 -9.93 -17.20 -13.10
N ALA A 414 -9.08 -17.91 -13.85
CA ALA A 414 -7.63 -17.79 -13.74
C ALA A 414 -7.07 -16.80 -14.77
N ASP A 415 -5.99 -16.10 -14.43
CA ASP A 415 -5.17 -15.35 -15.39
C ASP A 415 -3.92 -16.16 -15.80
N VAL A 416 -3.13 -15.62 -16.74
CA VAL A 416 -1.87 -16.24 -17.21
C VAL A 416 -0.81 -16.41 -16.12
N GLY A 417 -0.95 -15.73 -14.98
CA GLY A 417 -0.09 -15.86 -13.81
C GLY A 417 -0.56 -16.96 -12.84
N CYS A 418 -1.62 -17.69 -13.19
CA CYS A 418 -2.36 -18.63 -12.34
C CYS A 418 -2.97 -17.98 -11.08
N ARG A 419 -3.24 -16.68 -11.12
CA ARG A 419 -3.98 -15.97 -10.07
C ARG A 419 -5.46 -16.06 -10.37
N ASN A 420 -6.28 -16.11 -9.33
CA ASN A 420 -7.72 -16.22 -9.53
C ASN A 420 -8.44 -14.91 -9.24
N THR A 421 -9.47 -14.63 -10.02
CA THR A 421 -10.38 -13.51 -9.79
C THR A 421 -11.78 -14.07 -9.61
N LEU A 422 -12.39 -13.78 -8.46
CA LEU A 422 -13.82 -14.00 -8.24
C LEU A 422 -14.58 -12.76 -8.70
N PHE A 423 -15.59 -12.97 -9.52
CA PHE A 423 -16.43 -11.92 -10.07
C PHE A 423 -17.83 -11.95 -9.46
N ASN A 424 -18.50 -10.80 -9.43
CA ASN A 424 -19.91 -10.74 -9.08
C ASN A 424 -20.73 -11.56 -10.09
N ALA A 425 -21.73 -12.29 -9.62
CA ALA A 425 -22.58 -13.15 -10.45
C ALA A 425 -23.43 -12.35 -11.44
N ILE A 426 -23.88 -11.17 -11.04
CA ILE A 426 -24.73 -10.30 -11.86
C ILE A 426 -23.85 -9.19 -12.46
N PRO A 427 -23.88 -8.98 -13.78
CA PRO A 427 -23.14 -7.89 -14.41
C PRO A 427 -23.72 -6.54 -14.01
N GLN A 428 -22.86 -5.53 -13.97
CA GLN A 428 -23.26 -4.12 -13.92
C GLN A 428 -23.41 -3.56 -15.33
N SER A 429 -24.33 -2.59 -15.47
CA SER A 429 -24.53 -1.81 -16.68
C SER A 429 -24.53 -0.32 -16.34
N GLY A 430 -23.66 0.42 -17.03
CA GLY A 430 -23.63 1.88 -17.03
C GLY A 430 -24.47 2.51 -18.14
N ALA A 431 -25.40 1.75 -18.74
CA ALA A 431 -26.14 2.14 -19.94
C ALA A 431 -26.88 3.49 -19.81
N GLU A 432 -27.44 3.81 -18.64
CA GLU A 432 -28.16 5.08 -18.45
C GLU A 432 -27.25 6.32 -18.48
N LEU A 433 -25.95 6.17 -18.25
CA LEU A 433 -24.99 7.29 -18.34
C LEU A 433 -24.54 7.56 -19.78
N VAL A 434 -24.71 6.61 -20.70
CA VAL A 434 -24.16 6.72 -22.06
C VAL A 434 -24.59 8.01 -22.77
N PRO A 435 -25.87 8.44 -22.73
CA PRO A 435 -26.27 9.71 -23.34
C PRO A 435 -25.57 10.94 -22.75
N GLU A 436 -25.37 10.97 -21.43
CA GLU A 436 -24.67 12.08 -20.77
C GLU A 436 -23.17 12.08 -21.09
N LEU A 437 -22.54 10.90 -21.12
CA LEU A 437 -21.13 10.76 -21.51
C LEU A 437 -20.91 11.17 -22.97
N LEU A 438 -21.83 10.81 -23.87
CA LEU A 438 -21.83 11.29 -25.25
C LEU A 438 -21.94 12.83 -25.32
N ASN A 439 -22.79 13.44 -24.49
CA ASN A 439 -22.89 14.89 -24.39
C ASN A 439 -21.62 15.55 -23.83
N CYS A 440 -20.88 14.86 -22.96
CA CYS A 440 -19.55 15.29 -22.49
C CYS A 440 -18.45 15.12 -23.55
N GLY A 441 -18.77 14.60 -24.74
CA GLY A 441 -17.81 14.35 -25.82
C GLY A 441 -17.08 13.01 -25.72
N ILE A 442 -17.41 12.14 -24.75
CA ILE A 442 -16.83 10.81 -24.64
C ILE A 442 -17.27 9.95 -25.83
N ARG A 443 -16.33 9.23 -26.43
CA ARG A 443 -16.56 8.39 -27.61
C ARG A 443 -15.99 6.97 -27.49
N SER A 444 -15.25 6.66 -26.42
CA SER A 444 -14.69 5.32 -26.19
C SER A 444 -15.50 4.62 -25.11
N PHE A 445 -16.24 3.59 -25.52
CA PHE A 445 -17.00 2.75 -24.62
C PHE A 445 -16.50 1.31 -24.70
N ARG A 446 -16.50 0.62 -23.56
CA ARG A 446 -16.04 -0.76 -23.44
C ARG A 446 -17.09 -1.67 -22.84
N VAL A 447 -17.24 -2.85 -23.44
CA VAL A 447 -17.99 -3.99 -22.88
C VAL A 447 -16.98 -5.07 -22.49
N GLU A 448 -16.99 -5.49 -21.23
CA GLU A 448 -16.15 -6.57 -20.75
C GLU A 448 -16.95 -7.86 -20.55
N LEU A 449 -16.62 -8.86 -21.36
CA LEU A 449 -17.18 -10.18 -21.26
C LEU A 449 -16.43 -11.01 -20.20
N LEU A 450 -17.12 -12.01 -19.69
CA LEU A 450 -16.60 -12.98 -18.76
C LEU A 450 -16.82 -14.41 -19.27
N ARG A 451 -18.07 -14.84 -19.41
CA ARG A 451 -18.45 -16.22 -19.71
C ARG A 451 -19.58 -16.35 -20.72
N GLU A 452 -20.01 -15.22 -21.28
CA GLU A 452 -21.14 -15.13 -22.19
C GLU A 452 -20.88 -15.99 -23.43
N SER A 453 -21.91 -16.71 -23.84
CA SER A 453 -21.89 -17.48 -25.09
C SER A 453 -21.79 -16.54 -26.30
N PRO A 454 -21.43 -17.05 -27.50
CA PRO A 454 -21.46 -16.25 -28.71
C PRO A 454 -22.80 -15.55 -28.93
N GLU A 455 -23.93 -16.20 -28.64
CA GLU A 455 -25.29 -15.65 -28.79
C GLU A 455 -25.56 -14.51 -27.80
N GLU A 456 -25.21 -14.70 -26.53
CA GLU A 456 -25.35 -13.69 -25.48
C GLU A 456 -24.47 -12.48 -25.79
N LEU A 457 -23.23 -12.72 -26.23
CA LEU A 457 -22.30 -11.70 -26.70
C LEU A 457 -22.90 -10.87 -27.83
N ARG A 458 -23.50 -11.49 -28.87
CA ARG A 458 -24.11 -10.71 -29.98
C ARG A 458 -25.20 -9.79 -29.46
N ARG A 459 -26.08 -10.34 -28.61
CA ARG A 459 -27.17 -9.59 -27.98
C ARG A 459 -26.65 -8.40 -27.15
N ILE A 460 -25.61 -8.59 -26.35
CA ILE A 460 -25.00 -7.53 -25.54
C ILE A 460 -24.45 -6.43 -26.45
N VAL A 461 -23.63 -6.80 -27.44
CA VAL A 461 -22.99 -5.84 -28.35
C VAL A 461 -24.05 -5.06 -29.16
N GLU A 462 -25.06 -5.74 -29.70
CA GLU A 462 -26.15 -5.11 -30.45
C GLU A 462 -26.93 -4.11 -29.60
N LEU A 463 -27.29 -4.46 -28.36
CA LEU A 463 -28.01 -3.55 -27.46
C LEU A 463 -27.18 -2.31 -27.12
N TYR A 464 -25.89 -2.46 -26.83
CA TYR A 464 -25.04 -1.30 -26.56
C TYR A 464 -24.80 -0.43 -27.79
N ARG A 465 -24.73 -1.01 -29.00
CA ARG A 465 -24.69 -0.21 -30.23
C ARG A 465 -25.97 0.56 -30.46
N GLN A 466 -27.13 -0.09 -30.37
CA GLN A 466 -28.42 0.59 -30.49
C GLN A 466 -28.55 1.72 -29.47
N LEU A 467 -28.00 1.57 -28.26
CA LEU A 467 -27.96 2.64 -27.27
C LEU A 467 -27.03 3.79 -27.68
N ILE A 468 -25.81 3.48 -28.12
CA ILE A 468 -24.82 4.47 -28.57
C ILE A 468 -25.34 5.25 -29.78
N ASP A 469 -26.04 4.58 -30.70
CA ASP A 469 -26.66 5.16 -31.89
C ASP A 469 -27.97 5.91 -31.57
N GLY A 470 -28.43 5.87 -30.30
CA GLY A 470 -29.62 6.58 -29.84
C GLY A 470 -30.96 5.91 -30.23
N HIS A 471 -30.94 4.66 -30.68
CA HIS A 471 -32.13 3.90 -31.06
C HIS A 471 -32.93 3.35 -29.88
N ILE A 472 -32.26 3.08 -28.74
CA ILE A 472 -32.91 2.59 -27.52
C ILE A 472 -32.41 3.33 -26.27
N SER A 473 -33.20 3.26 -25.19
CA SER A 473 -32.84 3.86 -23.91
C SER A 473 -31.89 2.97 -23.10
N GLY A 474 -31.09 3.58 -22.22
CA GLY A 474 -30.25 2.83 -21.28
C GLY A 474 -31.06 1.90 -20.38
N THR A 475 -32.27 2.33 -19.99
CA THR A 475 -33.22 1.52 -19.22
C THR A 475 -33.65 0.25 -19.96
N SER A 476 -33.84 0.33 -21.27
CA SER A 476 -34.14 -0.84 -22.11
C SER A 476 -32.97 -1.82 -22.08
N VAL A 477 -31.73 -1.34 -22.22
CA VAL A 477 -30.53 -2.18 -22.25
C VAL A 477 -30.35 -2.99 -20.96
N TRP A 478 -30.25 -2.33 -19.81
CA TRP A 478 -29.91 -3.06 -18.58
C TRP A 478 -31.02 -4.02 -18.15
N LYS A 479 -32.29 -3.70 -18.42
CA LYS A 479 -33.42 -4.62 -18.20
C LYS A 479 -33.36 -5.82 -19.13
N SER A 480 -33.11 -5.60 -20.43
CA SER A 480 -32.97 -6.68 -21.40
C SER A 480 -31.79 -7.60 -21.10
N LEU A 481 -30.75 -7.10 -20.45
CA LEU A 481 -29.57 -7.88 -20.06
C LEU A 481 -29.67 -8.47 -18.65
N ASN A 482 -30.75 -8.21 -17.90
CA ASN A 482 -30.86 -8.54 -16.48
C ASN A 482 -29.64 -8.07 -15.66
N ALA A 483 -29.07 -6.92 -16.04
CA ALA A 483 -27.90 -6.33 -15.40
C ALA A 483 -28.31 -5.38 -14.27
N MET A 484 -27.43 -5.16 -13.30
CA MET A 484 -27.59 -4.13 -12.29
C MET A 484 -27.34 -2.76 -12.92
N ASN A 485 -28.33 -1.86 -12.90
CA ASN A 485 -28.14 -0.45 -13.27
C ASN A 485 -27.22 0.24 -12.24
N ARG A 486 -25.91 0.26 -12.52
CA ARG A 486 -24.88 0.73 -11.60
C ARG A 486 -23.57 1.01 -12.35
N VAL A 487 -22.85 2.01 -11.88
CA VAL A 487 -21.45 2.25 -12.25
C VAL A 487 -20.61 2.21 -10.98
N GLY A 488 -19.59 1.36 -11.00
CA GLY A 488 -18.59 1.21 -9.96
C GLY A 488 -19.12 0.73 -8.61
N ILE A 489 -18.41 1.11 -7.54
CA ILE A 489 -18.81 0.81 -6.16
C ILE A 489 -19.93 1.73 -5.69
N THR A 490 -20.76 1.22 -4.77
CA THR A 490 -21.80 2.03 -4.12
C THR A 490 -21.17 3.21 -3.37
N ARG A 491 -21.94 4.30 -3.22
CA ARG A 491 -21.68 5.30 -2.17
C ARG A 491 -21.48 4.54 -0.86
N GLY A 492 -20.25 4.57 -0.33
CA GLY A 492 -19.92 3.90 0.92
C GLY A 492 -20.79 4.43 2.06
N THR A 493 -20.80 3.72 3.17
CA THR A 493 -21.52 4.06 4.42
C THR A 493 -21.20 5.45 5.00
N LEU A 494 -20.21 6.17 4.45
CA LEU A 494 -19.74 7.47 4.91
C LEU A 494 -20.67 8.66 4.56
N GLU A 495 -21.52 8.58 3.53
CA GLU A 495 -22.49 9.66 3.25
C GLU A 495 -23.72 9.60 4.19
N HIS A 496 -23.97 8.49 4.88
CA HIS A 496 -25.08 8.38 5.82
C HIS A 496 -24.86 9.10 7.16
N PHE A 497 -23.70 9.75 7.37
CA PHE A 497 -23.38 10.47 8.61
C PHE A 497 -23.34 12.00 8.48
N THR A 498 -23.67 12.58 7.32
CA THR A 498 -23.70 14.04 7.11
C THR A 498 -25.10 14.65 7.11
N THR A 499 -25.96 14.16 8.00
CA THR A 499 -27.15 14.89 8.47
C THR A 499 -27.32 14.66 9.96
N LEU A 500 -26.62 15.48 10.75
CA LEU A 500 -27.02 15.92 12.09
C LEU A 500 -26.71 17.40 12.23
#